data_AF-A0A523BBJ9-F1
#
_entry.id   AF-A0A523BBJ9-F1
#
_cell.length_a   1.000
_cell.length_b   1.000
_cell.length_c   1.000
_cell.angle_alpha   90.00
_cell.angle_beta   90.00
_cell.angle_gamma   90.00
#
_symmetry.space_group_name_H-M   'P 1'
#
loop_
_entity.id
_entity.type
_entity.pdbx_description
1 polymer ?
#
loop_
_entity_poly.entity_id
_entity_poly.type
_entity_poly.pdbx_seq_one_letter_code
_entity_poly.pdbx_strand_id
1 'polypeptide(L)'
;MSYKEAPAGEREKTPQYKYYDNVTDLKSADRWKRLVRSLLLAIVYIALPLILIFSFRLLGFFLSAILIIMSPMLPRIVVDTPDIYYVMDRYVLYGKDEMLMLKGCKIKMNKKRNLVIISRGRTALLYLYSHKPDLLYRILERLTKEGSNA
;
A
#
# COMPACT_ATOMS: atom_id res chain seq x y z
N MET A 1 25.05 -12.43 -28.89
CA MET A 1 24.69 -13.02 -27.59
C MET A 1 23.54 -13.98 -27.87
N SER A 2 23.85 -15.28 -27.95
CA SER A 2 22.92 -16.32 -28.41
C SER A 2 22.07 -16.76 -27.22
N TYR A 3 20.76 -16.54 -27.27
CA TYR A 3 19.84 -17.08 -26.27
C TYR A 3 19.75 -18.59 -26.50
N LYS A 4 20.30 -19.37 -25.56
CA LYS A 4 20.04 -20.81 -25.47
C LYS A 4 18.58 -20.97 -25.07
N GLU A 5 17.78 -21.57 -25.95
CA GLU A 5 16.44 -22.03 -25.62
C GLU A 5 16.53 -23.09 -24.52
N ALA A 6 15.79 -22.88 -23.44
CA ALA A 6 15.68 -23.84 -22.36
C ALA A 6 14.96 -25.12 -22.85
N PRO A 7 15.35 -26.31 -22.38
CA PRO A 7 14.77 -27.56 -22.84
C PRO A 7 13.27 -27.65 -22.52
N ALA A 8 12.49 -28.05 -23.53
CA ALA A 8 11.06 -28.29 -23.46
C ALA A 8 10.76 -29.50 -22.56
N GLY A 9 10.65 -29.27 -21.25
CA GLY A 9 10.46 -30.35 -20.27
C GLY A 9 9.55 -30.05 -19.08
N GLU A 10 9.28 -28.79 -18.77
CA GLU A 10 8.31 -28.40 -17.74
C GLU A 10 7.39 -27.35 -18.34
N ARG A 11 6.21 -27.77 -18.83
CA ARG A 11 5.08 -26.85 -18.97
C ARG A 11 4.67 -26.48 -17.54
N GLU A 12 5.35 -25.50 -16.95
CA GLU A 12 4.82 -24.76 -15.81
C GLU A 12 3.37 -24.40 -16.17
N LYS A 13 2.41 -25.00 -15.46
CA LYS A 13 1.03 -24.55 -15.50
C LYS A 13 1.07 -23.09 -15.11
N THR A 14 1.03 -22.21 -16.10
CA THR A 14 1.03 -20.77 -15.87
C THR A 14 -0.14 -20.52 -14.93
N PRO A 15 0.09 -20.07 -13.69
CA PRO A 15 -0.98 -19.93 -12.73
C PRO A 15 -2.03 -19.02 -13.35
N GLN A 16 -3.25 -19.53 -13.53
CA GLN A 16 -4.30 -18.84 -14.26
C GLN A 16 -4.74 -17.63 -13.43
N TYR A 17 -4.11 -16.48 -13.65
CA TYR A 17 -4.46 -15.24 -12.98
C TYR A 17 -5.64 -14.58 -13.69
N LYS A 18 -6.58 -14.05 -12.90
CA LYS A 18 -7.74 -13.30 -13.42
C LYS A 18 -7.36 -11.87 -13.81
N TYR A 19 -6.33 -11.33 -13.17
CA TYR A 19 -5.84 -9.99 -13.43
C TYR A 19 -4.37 -9.87 -13.03
N TYR A 20 -3.62 -9.11 -13.82
CA TYR A 20 -2.22 -8.76 -13.58
C TYR A 20 -2.04 -7.29 -13.91
N ASP A 21 -1.28 -6.59 -13.08
CA ASP A 21 -0.86 -5.22 -13.36
C ASP A 21 0.54 -4.97 -12.81
N ASN A 22 1.32 -4.19 -13.56
CA ASN A 22 2.60 -3.64 -13.12
C ASN A 22 2.44 -2.14 -13.05
N VAL A 23 2.41 -1.62 -11.83
CA VAL A 23 2.04 -0.24 -11.50
C VAL A 23 3.21 0.58 -10.97
N THR A 24 4.42 0.16 -11.36
CA THR A 24 5.67 0.82 -11.00
C THR A 24 5.66 2.30 -11.43
N ASP A 25 5.09 2.60 -12.58
CA ASP A 25 4.92 3.93 -13.14
C ASP A 25 3.96 4.78 -12.30
N LEU A 26 2.77 4.25 -11.96
CA LEU A 26 1.79 4.92 -11.10
C LEU A 26 2.36 5.22 -9.71
N LYS A 27 3.14 4.30 -9.14
CA LYS A 27 3.80 4.52 -7.85
C LYS A 27 4.90 5.57 -7.95
N SER A 28 5.64 5.59 -9.05
CA SER A 28 6.70 6.59 -9.29
C SER A 28 6.11 7.99 -9.43
N ALA A 29 4.97 8.14 -10.09
CA ALA A 29 4.25 9.42 -10.19
C ALA A 29 3.80 9.95 -8.82
N ASP A 30 3.40 9.05 -7.91
CA ASP A 30 3.02 9.41 -6.54
C ASP A 30 4.23 9.62 -5.60
N ARG A 31 5.45 9.25 -6.01
CA ARG A 31 6.66 9.37 -5.18
C ARG A 31 6.96 10.83 -4.83
N TRP A 32 6.82 11.75 -5.78
CA TRP A 32 7.06 13.17 -5.54
C TRP A 32 6.11 13.74 -4.49
N LYS A 33 4.82 13.41 -4.58
CA LYS A 33 3.81 13.85 -3.60
C LYS A 33 4.09 13.28 -2.20
N ARG A 34 4.58 12.04 -2.10
CA ARG A 34 5.02 11.45 -0.82
C ARG A 34 6.21 12.20 -0.25
N LEU A 35 7.22 12.50 -1.07
CA LEU A 35 8.39 13.27 -0.65
C LEU A 35 8.01 14.66 -0.16
N VAL A 36 7.18 15.40 -0.90
CA VAL A 36 6.69 16.72 -0.50
C VAL A 36 5.94 16.66 0.83
N ARG A 37 5.08 15.66 1.02
CA ARG A 37 4.34 15.48 2.29
C ARG A 37 5.28 15.15 3.45
N SER A 38 6.26 14.27 3.25
CA SER A 38 7.27 13.93 4.25
C SER A 38 8.14 15.14 4.60
N LEU A 39 8.52 15.94 3.60
CA LEU A 39 9.29 17.15 3.80
C LEU A 39 8.48 18.21 4.57
N LEU A 40 7.21 18.41 4.21
CA LEU A 40 6.31 19.32 4.92
C LEU A 40 6.13 18.89 6.39
N LEU A 41 5.91 17.60 6.63
CA LEU A 41 5.84 17.06 7.99
C LEU A 41 7.15 17.30 8.73
N ALA A 42 8.30 17.01 8.13
CA ALA A 42 9.61 17.24 8.74
C ALA A 42 9.80 18.72 9.14
N ILE A 43 9.41 19.66 8.27
CA ILE A 43 9.44 21.10 8.57
C ILE A 43 8.57 21.41 9.79
N VAL A 44 7.34 20.89 9.84
CA VAL A 44 6.44 21.08 10.99
C VAL A 44 7.02 20.49 12.27
N TYR A 45 7.58 19.28 12.20
CA TYR A 45 8.20 18.59 13.33
C TYR A 45 9.43 19.32 13.88
N ILE A 46 10.14 20.10 13.06
CA ILE A 46 11.29 20.92 13.50
C ILE A 46 10.82 22.30 13.97
N ALA A 47 9.95 22.94 13.20
CA ALA A 47 9.48 24.30 13.46
C ALA A 47 8.68 24.38 14.77
N LEU A 48 7.83 23.39 15.06
CA LEU A 48 6.96 23.42 16.23
C LEU A 48 7.76 23.38 17.56
N PRO A 49 8.74 22.47 17.76
CA PRO A 49 9.68 22.54 18.89
C PRO A 49 10.41 23.88 18.99
N LEU A 50 10.91 24.42 17.87
CA LEU A 50 11.64 25.69 17.88
C LEU A 50 10.75 26.86 18.34
N ILE A 51 9.51 26.91 17.86
CA ILE A 51 8.52 27.92 18.28
C ILE A 51 8.22 27.79 19.78
N LEU A 52 8.03 26.55 20.28
CA LEU A 52 7.81 26.27 21.70
C LEU A 52 8.98 26.73 22.56
N ILE A 53 10.22 26.39 22.18
CA ILE A 53 11.44 26.78 22.89
C ILE A 53 11.60 28.31 22.86
N PHE A 54 11.37 28.96 21.72
CA PHE A 54 11.50 30.41 21.62
C PHE A 54 10.46 31.15 22.48
N SER A 55 9.22 30.66 22.50
CA SER A 55 8.11 31.31 23.19
C SER A 55 8.13 31.08 24.71
N PHE A 56 8.47 29.86 25.14
CA PHE A 56 8.36 29.42 26.54
C PHE A 56 9.70 29.08 27.20
N ARG A 57 10.83 29.30 26.51
CA ARG A 57 12.20 29.05 26.98
C ARG A 57 12.36 27.64 27.56
N LEU A 58 12.70 27.54 28.84
CA LEU A 58 12.96 26.28 29.54
C LEU A 58 11.73 25.36 29.55
N LEU A 59 10.53 25.91 29.75
CA LEU A 59 9.29 25.14 29.73
C LEU A 59 9.00 24.58 28.32
N GLY A 60 9.28 25.39 27.29
CA GLY A 60 9.16 24.98 25.89
C GLY A 60 10.10 23.82 25.54
N PHE A 61 11.31 23.82 26.09
CA PHE A 61 12.25 22.70 25.93
C PHE A 61 11.68 21.39 26.49
N PHE A 62 11.17 21.39 27.74
CA PHE A 62 10.56 20.19 28.33
C PHE A 62 9.32 19.70 27.54
N LEU A 63 8.44 20.60 27.12
CA LEU A 63 7.29 20.26 26.29
C LEU A 63 7.70 19.61 24.96
N SER A 64 8.73 20.14 24.31
CA SER A 64 9.24 19.57 23.06
C SER A 64 9.84 18.18 23.24
N ALA A 65 10.55 17.93 24.35
CA ALA A 65 11.11 16.63 24.67
C ALA A 65 10.00 15.57 24.87
N ILE A 66 8.94 15.93 25.60
CA ILE A 66 7.78 15.04 25.80
C ILE A 66 7.12 14.70 24.46
N LEU A 67 6.93 15.69 23.58
CA LEU A 67 6.31 15.49 22.27
C LEU A 67 7.11 14.50 21.40
N ILE A 68 8.44 14.62 21.40
CA ILE A 68 9.33 13.73 20.65
C ILE A 68 9.31 12.31 21.23
N ILE A 69 9.33 12.17 22.57
CA ILE A 69 9.29 10.86 23.25
C ILE A 69 7.96 10.15 23.05
N MET A 70 6.84 10.89 22.93
CA MET A 70 5.51 10.32 22.71
C MET A 70 5.20 10.04 21.24
N SER A 71 5.93 10.63 20.29
CA SER A 71 5.80 10.37 18.85
C SER A 71 5.74 8.89 18.44
N PRO A 72 6.57 7.97 18.96
CA PRO A 72 6.53 6.56 18.57
C PRO A 72 5.28 5.81 19.06
N MET A 73 4.51 6.36 20.00
CA MET A 73 3.25 5.76 20.45
C MET A 73 2.10 5.97 19.45
N LEU A 74 2.29 6.77 18.41
CA LEU A 74 1.31 6.86 17.33
C LEU A 74 1.31 5.55 16.52
N PRO A 75 0.13 4.94 16.30
CA PRO A 75 0.03 3.71 15.54
C PRO A 75 0.56 3.93 14.12
N ARG A 76 1.65 3.25 13.78
CA ARG A 76 2.16 3.20 12.41
C ARG A 76 1.21 2.33 11.59
N ILE A 77 0.28 2.97 10.90
CA ILE A 77 -0.54 2.32 9.87
C ILE A 77 0.36 2.14 8.64
N VAL A 78 1.20 1.11 8.66
CA VAL A 78 1.95 0.67 7.47
C VAL A 78 0.98 -0.19 6.65
N VAL A 79 0.59 0.31 5.48
CA VAL A 79 -0.24 -0.43 4.52
C VAL A 79 0.64 -0.77 3.32
N ASP A 80 0.64 -2.05 2.93
CA ASP A 80 1.46 -2.49 1.82
C ASP A 80 0.94 -1.99 0.48
N THR A 81 1.87 -1.57 -0.37
CA THR A 81 1.63 -1.01 -1.71
C THR A 81 2.56 -1.67 -2.73
N PRO A 82 2.24 -2.89 -3.18
CA PRO A 82 3.08 -3.64 -4.10
C PRO A 82 3.14 -2.98 -5.49
N ASP A 83 4.27 -3.16 -6.16
CA ASP A 83 4.51 -2.67 -7.53
C ASP A 83 3.93 -3.59 -8.59
N ILE A 84 3.92 -4.88 -8.27
CA ILE A 84 3.48 -5.96 -9.13
C ILE A 84 2.62 -6.89 -8.28
N TYR A 85 1.46 -7.26 -8.80
CA TYR A 85 0.57 -8.20 -8.14
C TYR A 85 -0.26 -9.00 -9.15
N TYR A 86 -0.69 -10.16 -8.70
CA TYR A 86 -1.53 -11.09 -9.45
C TYR A 86 -2.81 -11.35 -8.65
N VAL A 87 -3.96 -11.19 -9.28
CA VAL A 87 -5.25 -11.52 -8.68
C VAL A 87 -5.61 -12.94 -9.11
N MET A 88 -5.61 -13.85 -8.13
CA MET A 88 -6.05 -15.24 -8.30
C MET A 88 -7.50 -15.39 -7.83
N ASP A 89 -8.06 -16.60 -7.88
CA ASP A 89 -9.47 -16.85 -7.54
C ASP A 89 -9.84 -16.48 -6.09
N ARG A 90 -8.95 -16.72 -5.13
CA ARG A 90 -9.26 -16.54 -3.70
C ARG A 90 -8.29 -15.62 -2.97
N TYR A 91 -7.18 -15.26 -3.61
CA TYR A 91 -6.12 -14.49 -3.01
C TYR A 91 -5.47 -13.54 -4.02
N VAL A 92 -4.79 -12.54 -3.49
CA VAL A 92 -3.91 -11.66 -4.26
C VAL A 92 -2.47 -12.04 -3.91
N LEU A 93 -1.68 -12.38 -4.92
CA LEU A 93 -0.26 -12.61 -4.77
C LEU A 93 0.47 -11.30 -5.06
N TYR A 94 1.35 -10.88 -4.17
CA TYR A 94 2.08 -9.63 -4.29
C TYR A 94 3.49 -9.76 -3.72
N GLY A 95 4.43 -8.96 -4.22
CA GLY A 95 5.83 -9.08 -3.83
C GLY A 95 6.47 -10.39 -4.33
N LYS A 96 7.42 -10.94 -3.56
CA LYS A 96 8.14 -12.17 -3.95
C LYS A 96 7.34 -13.44 -3.67
N ASP A 97 6.68 -13.54 -2.52
CA ASP A 97 5.90 -14.72 -2.11
C ASP A 97 4.75 -14.37 -1.15
N GLU A 98 4.31 -13.10 -1.09
CA GLU A 98 3.25 -12.72 -0.16
C GLU A 98 1.88 -12.96 -0.78
N MET A 99 0.97 -13.54 0.01
CA MET A 99 -0.39 -13.82 -0.40
C MET A 99 -1.40 -13.22 0.58
N LEU A 100 -2.39 -12.51 0.04
CA LEU A 100 -3.51 -11.98 0.79
C LEU A 100 -4.80 -12.72 0.44
N MET A 101 -5.33 -13.47 1.40
CA MET A 101 -6.64 -14.13 1.25
C MET A 101 -7.77 -13.09 1.23
N LEU A 102 -8.62 -13.15 0.21
CA LEU A 102 -9.72 -12.21 0.01
C LEU A 102 -10.95 -12.48 0.90
N LYS A 103 -11.04 -13.67 1.52
CA LYS A 103 -12.18 -14.03 2.37
C LYS A 103 -12.33 -13.05 3.54
N GLY A 104 -13.54 -12.51 3.72
CA GLY A 104 -13.88 -11.55 4.77
C GLY A 104 -13.28 -10.14 4.59
N CYS A 105 -12.70 -9.84 3.42
CA CYS A 105 -12.20 -8.51 3.10
C CYS A 105 -13.28 -7.62 2.47
N LYS A 106 -13.22 -6.33 2.77
CA LYS A 106 -14.01 -5.28 2.12
C LYS A 106 -13.13 -4.60 1.06
N ILE A 107 -13.70 -4.36 -0.10
CA ILE A 107 -13.02 -3.69 -1.21
C ILE A 107 -13.60 -2.28 -1.35
N LYS A 108 -12.73 -1.27 -1.44
CA LYS A 108 -13.11 0.11 -1.72
C LYS A 108 -12.27 0.65 -2.87
N MET A 109 -12.88 1.36 -3.80
CA MET A 109 -12.16 2.00 -4.90
C MET A 109 -12.04 3.51 -4.67
N ASN A 110 -10.87 4.06 -4.96
CA ASN A 110 -10.62 5.49 -5.04
C ASN A 110 -10.19 5.86 -6.46
N LYS A 111 -11.14 6.35 -7.25
CA LYS A 111 -10.94 6.74 -8.65
C LYS A 111 -9.91 7.87 -8.82
N LYS A 112 -9.84 8.81 -7.87
CA LYS A 112 -8.93 9.97 -7.97
C LYS A 112 -7.45 9.58 -7.95
N ARG A 113 -7.12 8.42 -7.37
CA ARG A 113 -5.75 7.93 -7.22
C ARG A 113 -5.49 6.63 -7.96
N ASN A 114 -6.43 6.18 -8.80
CA ASN A 114 -6.35 4.89 -9.48
C ASN A 114 -6.01 3.74 -8.51
N LEU A 115 -6.69 3.73 -7.35
CA LEU A 115 -6.33 2.89 -6.21
C LEU A 115 -7.53 2.06 -5.76
N VAL A 116 -7.29 0.77 -5.49
CA VAL A 116 -8.23 -0.14 -4.84
C VAL A 116 -7.68 -0.54 -3.48
N ILE A 117 -8.50 -0.42 -2.45
CA ILE A 117 -8.17 -0.66 -1.06
C ILE A 117 -8.84 -1.95 -0.61
N ILE A 118 -8.04 -2.87 -0.07
CA ILE A 118 -8.48 -4.09 0.58
C ILE A 118 -8.37 -3.90 2.08
N SER A 119 -9.48 -4.01 2.81
CA SER A 119 -9.51 -3.87 4.26
C SER A 119 -10.22 -5.04 4.94
N ARG A 120 -9.86 -5.35 6.20
CA ARG A 120 -10.57 -6.30 7.04
C ARG A 120 -10.96 -5.59 8.33
N GLY A 121 -12.27 -5.48 8.57
CA GLY A 121 -12.79 -4.65 9.66
C GLY A 121 -12.41 -3.18 9.48
N ARG A 122 -11.67 -2.62 10.46
CA ARG A 122 -11.16 -1.23 10.43
C ARG A 122 -9.73 -1.11 9.86
N THR A 123 -9.06 -2.22 9.62
CA THR A 123 -7.65 -2.24 9.20
C THR A 123 -7.54 -2.35 7.69
N ALA A 124 -6.82 -1.41 7.07
CA ALA A 124 -6.42 -1.52 5.67
C ALA A 124 -5.25 -2.50 5.57
N LEU A 125 -5.41 -3.55 4.74
CA LEU A 125 -4.40 -4.59 4.56
C LEU A 125 -3.53 -4.30 3.34
N LEU A 126 -4.14 -3.93 2.22
CA LEU A 126 -3.42 -3.77 0.96
C LEU A 126 -3.99 -2.65 0.11
N TYR A 127 -3.11 -1.87 -0.48
CA TYR A 127 -3.43 -0.78 -1.41
C TYR A 127 -2.87 -1.13 -2.79
N LEU A 128 -3.78 -1.46 -3.72
CA LEU A 128 -3.46 -1.85 -5.08
C LEU A 128 -3.69 -0.67 -6.02
N TYR A 129 -2.63 -0.11 -6.58
CA TYR A 129 -2.77 0.81 -7.73
C TYR A 129 -3.14 -0.01 -8.95
N SER A 130 -3.85 0.58 -9.90
CA SER A 130 -4.19 -0.10 -11.16
C SER A 130 -4.40 0.89 -12.29
N HIS A 131 -3.96 0.53 -13.49
CA HIS A 131 -4.28 1.26 -14.71
C HIS A 131 -5.77 1.22 -15.06
N LYS A 132 -6.49 0.18 -14.59
CA LYS A 132 -7.92 -0.04 -14.82
C LYS A 132 -8.63 -0.29 -13.48
N PRO A 133 -8.72 0.71 -12.59
CA PRO A 133 -9.21 0.52 -11.23
C PRO A 133 -10.67 0.02 -11.17
N ASP A 134 -11.51 0.43 -12.13
CA ASP A 134 -12.90 -0.05 -12.22
C ASP A 134 -12.97 -1.56 -12.52
N LEU A 135 -12.07 -2.07 -13.38
CA LEU A 135 -12.02 -3.49 -13.73
C LEU A 135 -11.50 -4.31 -12.55
N LEU A 136 -10.40 -3.86 -11.93
CA LEU A 136 -9.84 -4.51 -10.73
C LEU A 136 -10.87 -4.57 -9.60
N TYR A 137 -11.56 -3.46 -9.34
CA TYR A 137 -12.59 -3.38 -8.32
C TYR A 137 -13.69 -4.42 -8.56
N ARG A 138 -14.22 -4.51 -9.79
CA ARG A 138 -15.26 -5.48 -10.14
C ARG A 138 -14.81 -6.93 -9.96
N ILE A 139 -13.57 -7.24 -10.34
CA ILE A 139 -13.00 -8.58 -10.15
C ILE A 139 -12.92 -8.90 -8.65
N LEU A 140 -12.30 -8.04 -7.86
CA LEU A 140 -12.14 -8.27 -6.42
C LEU A 140 -13.47 -8.30 -5.67
N GLU A 141 -14.45 -7.46 -6.04
CA GLU A 141 -15.78 -7.48 -5.45
C GLU A 141 -16.52 -8.79 -5.75
N ARG A 142 -16.36 -9.34 -6.96
CA ARG A 142 -16.95 -10.64 -7.31
C ARG A 142 -16.30 -11.77 -6.50
N LEU A 143 -14.97 -11.80 -6.45
CA LEU A 143 -14.22 -12.85 -5.75
C LEU A 143 -14.47 -12.86 -4.24
N THR A 144 -14.60 -11.68 -3.63
CA THR A 144 -14.92 -11.55 -2.20
C THR A 144 -16.33 -12.04 -1.86
N LYS A 145 -17.32 -11.83 -2.75
CA LYS A 145 -18.69 -12.38 -2.60
C LYS A 145 -18.72 -13.89 -2.77
N GLU A 146 -18.06 -14.42 -3.81
CA GLU A 146 -17.97 -15.86 -4.06
C GLU A 146 -17.30 -16.61 -2.89
N GLY A 147 -16.19 -16.07 -2.37
CA GLY A 147 -15.48 -16.66 -1.23
C GLY A 147 -16.18 -16.52 0.12
N SER A 148 -17.25 -15.71 0.22
CA SER A 148 -18.08 -15.60 1.42
C SER A 148 -19.21 -16.64 1.47
N ASN A 149 -19.57 -17.22 0.32
CA ASN A 149 -20.64 -18.22 0.19
C ASN A 149 -20.11 -19.67 0.18
N ALA A 150 -18.79 -19.84 0.29
CA ALA A 150 -18.08 -21.12 0.40
C ALA A 150 -17.40 -21.24 1.77
#